data_AF-A0A932V4W8-F1
#
_entry.id   AF-A0A932V4W8-F1
#
_cell.length_a   1.000
_cell.length_b   1.000
_cell.length_c   1.000
_cell.angle_alpha   90.00
_cell.angle_beta   90.00
_cell.angle_gamma   90.00
#
_symmetry.space_group_name_H-M   'P 1'
#
loop_
_entity.id
_entity.type
_entity.pdbx_description
1 polymer ?
#
loop_
_entity_poly.entity_id
_entity_poly.type
_entity_poly.pdbx_seq_one_letter_code
_entity_poly.pdbx_strand_id
1 'polypeptide(L)' 'MTLQETAQIYVDLIRLEQSLAPDQWQAREEINLLRSKYHDLFSDVLRKAGIRCDDRFEATRRAFEIVGETPARA' A
#
# COMPACT_ATOMS: atom_id res chain seq x y z
N MET A 1 -5.26 8.94 11.84
CA MET A 1 -4.11 8.13 11.40
C MET A 1 -3.02 9.05 10.91
N THR A 2 -1.78 8.74 11.29
CA THR A 2 -0.57 9.41 10.83
C THR A 2 -0.14 8.90 9.46
N LEU A 3 0.77 9.61 8.81
CA LEU A 3 1.39 9.17 7.56
C LEU A 3 2.10 7.82 7.71
N GLN A 4 2.73 7.58 8.86
CA GLN A 4 3.45 6.33 9.12
C GLN A 4 2.49 5.16 9.32
N GLU A 5 1.38 5.36 10.04
CA GLU A 5 0.36 4.32 10.23
C GLU A 5 -0.31 3.93 8.90
N THR A 6 -0.67 4.91 8.06
CA THR A 6 -1.28 4.60 6.76
C THR A 6 -0.29 3.95 5.80
N ALA A 7 0.98 4.37 5.81
CA ALA A 7 2.03 3.72 5.03
C ALA A 7 2.25 2.26 5.47
N GLN A 8 2.28 1.99 6.78
CA GLN A 8 2.45 0.64 7.31
C GLN A 8 1.30 -0.28 6.86
N ILE A 9 0.04 0.14 7.00
CA ILE A 9 -1.10 -0.68 6.57
C ILE A 9 -1.04 -0.92 5.06
N TYR A 10 -0.65 0.09 4.28
CA TYR A 10 -0.52 -0.06 2.83
C TYR A 10 0.55 -1.11 2.46
N VAL A 11 1.71 -1.08 3.11
CA VAL A 11 2.79 -2.06 2.94
C VAL A 11 2.36 -3.46 3.39
N ASP A 12 1.67 -3.58 4.52
CA ASP A 12 1.21 -4.85 5.06
C ASP A 12 0.21 -5.54 4.11
N LEU A 13 -0.69 -4.78 3.48
CA LEU A 13 -1.62 -5.32 2.49
C LEU A 13 -0.90 -5.83 1.23
N ILE A 14 0.17 -5.17 0.80
CA ILE A 14 1.00 -5.62 -0.32
C ILE A 14 1.70 -6.93 0.03
N ARG A 15 2.28 -7.02 1.23
CA ARG A 15 2.94 -8.24 1.71
C ARG A 15 1.96 -9.40 1.86
N LEU A 16 0.78 -9.12 2.38
CA LEU A 16 -0.26 -10.13 2.52
C LEU A 16 -0.70 -10.66 1.15
N GLU A 17 -0.86 -9.79 0.16
CA GLU A 17 -1.12 -10.24 -1.22
C GLU A 17 -0.01 -11.15 -1.74
N GLN A 18 1.26 -10.76 -1.53
CA GLN A 18 2.42 -11.51 -2.01
C GLN A 18 2.62 -12.87 -1.31
N SER A 19 2.16 -13.00 -0.05
CA SER A 19 2.28 -14.25 0.70
C SER A 19 1.19 -15.27 0.38
N LEU A 20 0.08 -14.84 -0.25
CA LEU A 20 -0.98 -15.74 -0.68
C LEU A 20 -0.48 -16.70 -1.77
N ALA A 21 -0.92 -17.95 -1.69
CA ALA A 21 -0.70 -18.93 -2.74
C ALA A 21 -1.54 -18.60 -4.00
N PRO A 22 -1.16 -19.08 -5.19
CA PRO A 22 -1.87 -18.78 -6.44
C PRO A 22 -3.33 -19.27 -6.47
N ASP A 23 -3.64 -20.35 -5.74
CA ASP A 23 -4.97 -20.95 -5.63
C ASP A 23 -5.91 -20.20 -4.68
N GLN A 24 -5.39 -19.27 -3.88
CA GLN A 24 -6.15 -18.43 -2.95
C GLN A 24 -6.73 -17.17 -3.62
N TRP A 25 -7.40 -17.36 -4.76
CA TRP A 25 -7.91 -16.26 -5.60
C TRP A 25 -8.94 -15.37 -4.89
N GLN A 26 -9.83 -15.94 -4.06
CA GLN A 26 -10.83 -15.18 -3.29
C GLN A 26 -10.17 -14.22 -2.28
N ALA A 27 -9.19 -14.71 -1.52
CA ALA A 27 -8.44 -13.88 -0.58
C ALA A 27 -7.66 -12.77 -1.32
N ARG A 28 -7.12 -13.08 -2.50
CA ARG A 28 -6.41 -12.10 -3.32
C ARG A 28 -7.33 -10.98 -3.82
N GLU A 29 -8.54 -11.31 -4.25
CA GLU A 29 -9.58 -10.33 -4.62
C GLU A 29 -9.95 -9.43 -3.43
N GLU A 30 -10.17 -10.00 -2.25
CA GLU A 30 -10.49 -9.23 -1.04
C GLU A 30 -9.35 -8.27 -0.66
N ILE A 31 -8.09 -8.73 -0.72
CA ILE A 31 -6.93 -7.88 -0.47
C ILE A 31 -6.84 -6.77 -1.52
N ASN A 32 -7.10 -7.05 -2.80
CA ASN A 32 -7.06 -6.03 -3.84
C ASN A 32 -8.13 -4.95 -3.66
N LEU A 33 -9.31 -5.33 -3.18
CA LEU A 33 -10.36 -4.40 -2.78
C LEU A 33 -9.90 -3.52 -1.60
N LEU A 34 -9.31 -4.12 -0.57
CA LEU A 34 -8.75 -3.40 0.58
C LEU A 34 -7.62 -2.45 0.17
N ARG A 35 -6.68 -2.91 -0.67
CA ARG A 35 -5.57 -2.09 -1.19
C ARG A 35 -6.06 -0.89 -1.97
N SER A 36 -7.18 -0.99 -2.66
CA SER A 36 -7.76 0.14 -3.39
C SER A 36 -8.32 1.18 -2.43
N LYS A 37 -9.09 0.75 -1.41
CA LYS A 37 -9.60 1.66 -0.35
C LYS A 37 -8.46 2.33 0.44
N TYR A 38 -7.44 1.56 0.80
CA TYR A 38 -6.29 2.09 1.53
C TYR A 38 -5.36 2.94 0.65
N HIS A 39 -5.36 2.73 -0.67
CA HIS A 39 -4.67 3.63 -1.58
C HIS A 39 -5.28 5.03 -1.53
N ASP A 40 -6.61 5.14 -1.60
CA ASP A 40 -7.30 6.43 -1.52
C ASP A 40 -7.04 7.11 -0.18
N LEU A 41 -7.12 6.36 0.92
CA LEU A 41 -6.81 6.86 2.26
C LEU A 41 -5.36 7.34 2.38
N PHE A 42 -4.40 6.57 1.86
CA PHE A 42 -3.00 6.92 1.91
C PHE A 42 -2.69 8.15 1.05
N SER A 43 -3.24 8.21 -0.16
CA SER A 43 -3.14 9.38 -1.06
C SER A 43 -3.71 10.65 -0.43
N ASP A 44 -4.84 10.55 0.29
CA ASP A 44 -5.41 11.66 1.03
C ASP A 44 -4.48 12.16 2.15
N VAL A 45 -3.82 11.24 2.85
CA VAL A 45 -2.85 11.57 3.91
C VAL A 45 -1.57 12.16 3.32
N LEU A 46 -1.06 11.63 2.21
CA LEU A 46 0.06 12.21 1.46
C LEU A 46 -0.23 13.64 1.03
N ARG A 47 -1.42 13.89 0.44
CA ARG A 47 -1.85 15.22 0.03
C ARG A 47 -1.92 16.19 1.20
N LYS A 48 -2.45 15.75 2.35
CA LYS A 48 -2.48 16.55 3.59
C LYS A 48 -1.07 16.86 4.12
N ALA A 49 -0.11 15.98 3.88
CA ALA A 49 1.30 16.19 4.19
C ALA A 49 2.06 17.01 3.13
N GLY A 50 1.40 17.47 2.06
CA GLY A 50 2.02 18.22 0.97
C GLY A 50 2.85 17.37 0.01
N ILE A 51 2.75 16.05 0.10
CA ILE A 51 3.46 15.09 -0.77
C ILE A 51 2.56 14.78 -1.96
N ARG A 52 3.06 15.03 -3.17
CA ARG A 52 2.39 14.62 -4.41
C ARG A 52 2.78 13.19 -4.77
N CYS A 53 1.81 12.44 -5.28
CA CYS A 53 2.01 11.15 -5.93
C CYS A 53 1.18 11.17 -7.20
N ASP A 54 1.81 10.91 -8.34
CA ASP A 54 1.15 10.99 -9.64
C ASP A 54 0.43 9.68 -10.00
N ASP A 55 0.88 8.56 -9.44
CA ASP A 55 0.30 7.25 -9.67
C ASP A 55 0.40 6.30 -8.46
N ARG A 56 -0.19 5.10 -8.63
CA ARG A 56 -0.23 4.05 -7.61
C ARG A 56 1.14 3.40 -7.36
N PHE A 57 2.03 3.38 -8.35
CA PHE A 57 3.38 2.84 -8.20
C PHE A 57 4.24 3.79 -7.36
N GLU A 58 4.12 5.10 -7.58
CA GLU A 58 4.77 6.11 -6.78
C GLU A 58 4.24 6.08 -5.34
N ALA A 59 2.92 6.02 -5.16
CA ALA A 59 2.34 5.87 -3.82
C ALA A 59 2.87 4.62 -3.10
N THR A 60 2.97 3.49 -3.82
CA THR A 60 3.57 2.26 -3.28
C THR A 60 5.01 2.49 -2.85
N ARG A 61 5.84 3.06 -3.73
CA ARG A 61 7.25 3.35 -3.42
C ARG A 61 7.38 4.27 -2.20
N ARG A 62 6.57 5.33 -2.11
CA ARG A 62 6.54 6.24 -0.96
C ARG A 62 6.16 5.53 0.33
N ALA A 63 5.17 4.63 0.28
CA ALA A 63 4.78 3.86 1.45
C ALA A 63 5.96 3.04 1.99
N PHE A 64 6.69 2.34 1.11
CA PHE A 64 7.91 1.61 1.48
C PHE A 64 9.02 2.54 2.00
N GLU A 65 9.25 3.68 1.36
CA GLU A 65 10.23 4.69 1.81
C GLU A 65 9.89 5.23 3.22
N ILE A 66 8.61 5.51 3.51
CA ILE A 66 8.12 5.99 4.80
C ILE A 66 8.28 4.93 5.90
N VAL A 67 8.06 3.66 5.56
CA VAL A 67 8.24 2.53 6.48
C VAL A 67 9.74 2.18 6.66
N GLY A 68 10.62 2.68 5.78
CA GLY A 68 12.06 2.39 5.82
C GLY A 68 12.41 1.02 5.25
N GLU A 69 11.57 0.46 4.38
CA GLU A 69 11.73 -0.86 3.79
C GLU A 69 11.93 -0.77 2.27
N THR A 70 12.50 -1.81 1.66
CA THR A 70 12.61 -1.92 0.21
C THR A 70 11.49 -2.83 -0.30
N PRO A 71 10.72 -2.44 -1.34
CA PRO A 71 9.73 -3.32 -1.94
C PRO A 71 10.43 -4.59 -2.45
N ALA A 72 9.85 -5.77 -2.16
CA ALA A 72 10.34 -7.02 -2.71
C ALA A 72 10.33 -6.90 -4.24
N ARG A 73 11.49 -7.16 -4.88
CA ARG A 73 11.57 -7.24 -6.35
C ARG A 73 10.66 -8.40 -6.78
N ALA A 74 9.59 -8.05 -7.51
CA ALA A 74 8.79 -9.02 -8.25
C ALA A 74 9.63 -9.65 -9.36
#